data_AF-A0A512B8X6-F1
#
_entry.id   AF-A0A512B8X6-F1
#
_cell.length_a   1.000
_cell.length_b   1.000
_cell.length_c   1.000
_cell.angle_alpha   90.00
_cell.angle_beta   90.00
_cell.angle_gamma   90.00
#
_symmetry.space_group_name_H-M   'P 1'
#
loop_
_entity.id
_entity.type
_entity.pdbx_description
1 polymer ?
#
loop_
_entity_poly.entity_id
_entity_poly.type
_entity_poly.pdbx_seq_one_letter_code
_entity_poly.pdbx_strand_id
1 'polypeptide(L)'
;MINLKKMIDAGVTIVAGTNAGNIGTQHATSFLSELKAMQKSGLTNWQILQSATINPAKIFNNKNNIGSISIGKKADMVLLNSNPIDNLENLTKINLVFNKGYAINPDTLVKETPLALVQRQLNAYNARNIDAFLEPYSEGVELYEFPQKLIGKGKENMRKEYSEMFNNLSNLHCEIKERIIQGNIIIDKESVSGIGKTKVEATAIYHIENNKIAKVYFVQ
;
A
#
# COMPACT_ATOMS: atom_id res chain seq x y z
N MET A 1 -7.20 -7.16 -23.44
CA MET A 1 -8.65 -7.37 -23.67
C MET A 1 -8.99 -6.91 -25.08
N ILE A 2 -9.36 -7.82 -25.99
CA ILE A 2 -9.62 -7.47 -27.41
C ILE A 2 -10.85 -6.54 -27.56
N ASN A 3 -11.87 -6.71 -26.73
CA ASN A 3 -13.14 -5.97 -26.87
C ASN A 3 -13.01 -4.49 -26.50
N LEU A 4 -12.19 -4.15 -25.52
CA LEU A 4 -12.01 -2.75 -25.08
C LEU A 4 -11.50 -1.88 -26.24
N LYS A 5 -10.52 -2.37 -27.02
CA LYS A 5 -9.99 -1.66 -28.18
C LYS A 5 -11.04 -1.47 -29.28
N LYS A 6 -11.82 -2.52 -29.56
CA LYS A 6 -12.91 -2.44 -30.54
C LYS A 6 -13.95 -1.38 -30.17
N MET A 7 -14.31 -1.30 -28.89
CA MET A 7 -15.28 -0.31 -28.41
C MET A 7 -14.77 1.12 -28.58
N ILE A 8 -13.52 1.40 -28.18
CA ILE A 8 -12.97 2.74 -28.33
C ILE A 8 -12.76 3.12 -29.81
N ASP A 9 -12.38 2.17 -30.67
CA ASP A 9 -12.25 2.39 -32.11
C ASP A 9 -13.60 2.65 -32.78
N ALA A 10 -14.68 2.09 -32.24
CA ALA A 10 -16.05 2.37 -32.64
C ALA A 10 -16.61 3.68 -32.05
N GLY A 11 -15.82 4.46 -31.33
CA GLY A 11 -16.22 5.75 -30.76
C GLY A 11 -17.01 5.65 -29.45
N VAL A 12 -17.06 4.48 -28.80
CA VAL A 12 -17.70 4.35 -27.49
C VAL A 12 -16.90 5.10 -26.44
N THR A 13 -17.59 5.87 -25.59
CA THR A 13 -16.94 6.56 -24.47
C THR A 13 -16.55 5.56 -23.40
N ILE A 14 -15.26 5.48 -23.08
CA ILE A 14 -14.71 4.60 -22.05
C ILE A 14 -14.44 5.36 -20.77
N VAL A 15 -14.76 4.75 -19.62
CA VAL A 15 -14.42 5.24 -18.28
C VAL A 15 -13.57 4.20 -17.57
N ALA A 16 -12.48 4.65 -16.94
CA ALA A 16 -11.65 3.78 -16.11
C ALA A 16 -12.33 3.52 -14.76
N GLY A 17 -12.34 2.25 -14.32
CA GLY A 17 -12.91 1.86 -13.03
C GLY A 17 -12.40 0.50 -12.61
N THR A 18 -12.08 0.35 -11.32
CA THR A 18 -11.42 -0.87 -10.81
C THR A 18 -12.39 -1.85 -10.18
N ASN A 19 -13.58 -1.40 -9.79
CA ASN A 19 -14.45 -2.12 -8.85
C ASN A 19 -13.79 -2.31 -7.46
N ALA A 20 -12.96 -1.35 -7.04
CA ALA A 20 -12.29 -1.38 -5.74
C ALA A 20 -13.28 -1.42 -4.57
N GLY A 21 -12.93 -2.20 -3.55
CA GLY A 21 -13.81 -2.59 -2.45
C GLY A 21 -14.16 -4.07 -2.48
N ASN A 22 -14.03 -4.73 -3.64
CA ASN A 22 -14.10 -6.18 -3.75
C ASN A 22 -12.83 -6.86 -3.22
N ILE A 23 -12.98 -8.11 -2.78
CA ILE A 23 -11.86 -8.95 -2.34
C ILE A 23 -10.79 -8.99 -3.44
N GLY A 24 -9.56 -8.60 -3.09
CA GLY A 24 -8.42 -8.55 -4.02
C GLY A 24 -8.30 -7.28 -4.87
N THR A 25 -9.22 -6.32 -4.74
CA THR A 25 -9.19 -5.05 -5.49
C THR A 25 -9.18 -3.86 -4.53
N GLN A 26 -7.97 -3.41 -4.21
CA GLN A 26 -7.75 -2.36 -3.21
C GLN A 26 -8.09 -0.96 -3.75
N HIS A 27 -8.64 -0.09 -2.89
CA HIS A 27 -8.76 1.33 -3.19
C HIS A 27 -7.38 1.94 -3.50
N ALA A 28 -7.36 2.92 -4.40
CA ALA A 28 -6.17 3.60 -4.92
C ALA A 28 -5.20 2.70 -5.70
N THR A 29 -4.57 1.70 -5.06
CA THR A 29 -3.45 0.93 -5.66
C THR A 29 -3.87 0.09 -6.86
N SER A 30 -5.12 -0.37 -6.93
CA SER A 30 -5.63 -1.10 -8.11
C SER A 30 -5.80 -0.22 -9.35
N PHE A 31 -5.88 1.11 -9.20
CA PHE A 31 -6.21 2.01 -10.31
C PHE A 31 -5.11 2.01 -11.37
N LEU A 32 -3.84 2.09 -10.97
CA LEU A 32 -2.73 2.06 -11.94
C LEU A 32 -2.69 0.73 -12.71
N SER A 33 -2.99 -0.39 -12.05
CA SER A 33 -3.05 -1.71 -12.69
C SER A 33 -4.16 -1.77 -13.74
N GLU A 34 -5.32 -1.17 -13.46
CA GLU A 34 -6.42 -1.04 -14.42
C GLU A 34 -5.99 -0.20 -15.64
N LEU A 35 -5.38 0.97 -15.42
CA LEU A 35 -4.92 1.81 -16.52
C LEU A 35 -3.84 1.11 -17.38
N LYS A 36 -2.96 0.32 -16.78
CA LYS A 36 -1.99 -0.52 -17.51
C LYS A 36 -2.67 -1.64 -18.28
N ALA A 37 -3.73 -2.25 -17.74
CA ALA A 37 -4.50 -3.25 -18.47
C ALA A 37 -5.24 -2.65 -19.69
N MET A 38 -5.72 -1.40 -19.56
CA MET A 38 -6.27 -0.62 -20.67
C MET A 38 -5.19 -0.33 -21.72
N GLN A 39 -3.99 0.11 -21.31
CA GLN A 39 -2.85 0.32 -22.21
C GLN A 39 -2.45 -0.96 -22.95
N LYS A 40 -2.34 -2.09 -22.24
CA LYS A 40 -2.07 -3.42 -22.82
C LYS A 40 -3.15 -3.86 -23.81
N SER A 41 -4.36 -3.32 -23.69
CA SER A 41 -5.44 -3.55 -24.64
C SER A 41 -5.33 -2.68 -25.90
N GLY A 42 -4.38 -1.75 -25.97
CA GLY A 42 -4.08 -0.93 -27.15
C GLY A 42 -4.58 0.51 -27.08
N LEU A 43 -5.03 0.97 -25.90
CA LEU A 43 -5.38 2.37 -25.71
C LEU A 43 -4.12 3.23 -25.59
N THR A 44 -4.15 4.43 -26.18
CA THR A 44 -3.06 5.40 -26.01
C THR A 44 -3.11 6.01 -24.61
N ASN A 45 -1.97 6.53 -24.12
CA ASN A 45 -1.93 7.21 -22.82
C ASN A 45 -2.91 8.39 -22.75
N TRP A 46 -3.13 9.11 -23.86
CA TRP A 46 -4.14 10.16 -23.94
C TRP A 46 -5.57 9.64 -23.75
N GLN A 47 -5.94 8.54 -24.43
CA GLN A 47 -7.26 7.93 -24.27
C GLN A 47 -7.48 7.45 -22.83
N ILE A 48 -6.45 6.90 -22.21
CA ILE A 48 -6.48 6.45 -20.82
C ILE A 48 -6.69 7.63 -19.86
N LEU A 49 -5.92 8.72 -20.01
CA LEU A 49 -6.11 9.91 -19.17
C LEU A 49 -7.52 10.50 -19.32
N GLN A 50 -8.05 10.55 -20.55
CA GLN A 50 -9.43 11.00 -20.77
C GLN A 50 -10.45 10.09 -20.07
N SER A 51 -10.24 8.77 -20.11
CA SER A 51 -11.10 7.79 -19.44
C SER A 51 -11.11 7.93 -17.91
N ALA A 52 -10.02 8.45 -17.32
CA ALA A 52 -9.89 8.70 -15.90
C ALA A 52 -10.32 10.12 -15.46
N THR A 53 -10.61 11.03 -16.40
CA THR A 53 -10.86 12.46 -16.09
C THR A 53 -12.13 12.99 -16.76
N ILE A 54 -12.06 13.39 -18.03
CA ILE A 54 -13.16 14.10 -18.71
C ILE A 54 -14.32 13.16 -19.09
N ASN A 55 -14.06 11.90 -19.37
CA ASN A 55 -15.09 10.95 -19.78
C ASN A 55 -16.11 10.66 -18.66
N PRO A 56 -15.71 10.32 -17.42
CA PRO A 56 -16.67 10.18 -16.34
C PRO A 56 -17.43 11.48 -16.08
N ALA A 57 -16.76 12.64 -16.15
CA ALA A 57 -17.43 13.94 -16.02
C ALA A 57 -18.52 14.15 -17.09
N LYS A 58 -18.31 13.70 -18.33
CA LYS A 58 -19.33 13.73 -19.39
C LYS A 58 -20.48 12.76 -19.09
N ILE A 59 -20.19 11.52 -18.73
CA ILE A 59 -21.21 10.49 -18.44
C ILE A 59 -22.13 10.91 -17.29
N PHE A 60 -21.56 11.54 -16.25
CA PHE A 60 -22.33 12.04 -15.10
C PHE A 60 -22.89 13.45 -15.29
N ASN A 61 -22.94 13.97 -16.53
CA ASN A 61 -23.45 15.31 -16.84
C ASN A 61 -22.82 16.45 -16.02
N ASN A 62 -21.55 16.29 -15.62
CA ASN A 62 -20.83 17.21 -14.73
C ASN A 62 -19.58 17.83 -15.40
N LYS A 63 -19.47 17.71 -16.73
CA LYS A 63 -18.32 18.21 -17.51
C LYS A 63 -18.10 19.71 -17.36
N ASN A 64 -19.10 20.49 -16.98
CA ASN A 64 -18.97 21.94 -16.81
C ASN A 64 -18.30 22.32 -15.48
N ASN A 65 -18.22 21.39 -14.51
CA ASN A 65 -17.64 21.67 -13.20
C ASN A 65 -16.33 20.90 -12.92
N ILE A 66 -16.12 19.73 -13.54
CA ILE A 66 -14.96 18.86 -13.26
C ILE A 66 -14.40 18.21 -14.54
N GLY A 67 -13.30 17.46 -14.39
CA GLY A 67 -12.75 16.56 -15.41
C GLY A 67 -11.81 17.20 -16.43
N SER A 68 -11.60 18.52 -16.39
CA SER A 68 -10.54 19.20 -17.15
C SER A 68 -10.07 20.46 -16.42
N ILE A 69 -8.90 20.96 -16.80
CA ILE A 69 -8.35 22.22 -16.29
C ILE A 69 -8.87 23.36 -17.17
N SER A 70 -9.83 24.13 -16.68
CA SER A 70 -10.46 25.25 -17.40
C SER A 70 -11.07 26.24 -16.40
N ILE A 71 -11.11 27.52 -16.76
CA ILE A 71 -11.70 28.58 -15.92
C ILE A 71 -13.16 28.24 -15.59
N GLY A 72 -13.56 28.46 -14.33
CA GLY A 72 -14.92 28.20 -13.82
C GLY A 72 -15.15 26.77 -13.28
N LYS A 73 -14.19 25.86 -13.43
CA LYS A 73 -14.25 24.49 -12.88
C LYS A 73 -13.68 24.41 -11.46
N LYS A 74 -14.00 23.32 -10.75
CA LYS A 74 -13.36 22.99 -9.47
C LYS A 74 -11.86 22.81 -9.66
N ALA A 75 -11.09 23.36 -8.73
CA ALA A 75 -9.63 23.23 -8.68
C ALA A 75 -9.20 21.88 -8.08
N ASP A 76 -9.56 20.80 -8.78
CA ASP A 76 -9.15 19.43 -8.50
C ASP A 76 -8.09 19.01 -9.53
N MET A 77 -6.83 18.89 -9.09
CA MET A 77 -5.68 18.70 -9.98
C MET A 77 -4.61 17.81 -9.34
N VAL A 78 -3.78 17.18 -10.18
CA VAL A 78 -2.59 16.45 -9.74
C VAL A 78 -1.39 16.98 -10.51
N LEU A 79 -0.36 17.41 -9.78
CA LEU A 79 0.92 17.82 -10.35
C LEU A 79 1.88 16.62 -10.32
N LEU A 80 2.51 16.32 -11.45
CA LEU A 80 3.43 15.20 -11.60
C LEU A 80 4.84 15.70 -11.90
N ASN A 81 5.86 15.02 -11.37
CA ASN A 81 7.27 15.30 -11.65
C ASN A 81 7.73 14.75 -13.02
N SER A 82 6.85 14.08 -13.76
CA SER A 82 7.17 13.49 -15.07
C SER A 82 5.91 13.38 -15.93
N ASN A 83 6.08 13.40 -17.25
CA ASN A 83 4.96 13.40 -18.20
C ASN A 83 4.30 12.01 -18.33
N PRO A 84 3.00 11.84 -18.00
CA PRO A 84 2.30 10.56 -18.10
C PRO A 84 1.97 10.15 -19.54
N ILE A 85 2.11 11.06 -20.52
CA ILE A 85 1.95 10.73 -21.94
C ILE A 85 3.11 9.88 -22.45
N ASP A 86 4.33 10.13 -21.96
CA ASP A 86 5.51 9.38 -22.38
C ASP A 86 5.55 8.00 -21.73
N ASN A 87 5.16 7.91 -20.46
CA ASN A 87 5.05 6.66 -19.73
C ASN A 87 3.98 6.76 -18.63
N LEU A 88 3.03 5.84 -18.65
CA LEU A 88 1.91 5.80 -17.71
C LEU A 88 2.35 5.59 -16.25
N GLU A 89 3.52 4.97 -16.00
CA GLU A 89 4.12 4.85 -14.67
C GLU A 89 4.37 6.21 -14.01
N ASN A 90 4.55 7.27 -14.81
CA ASN A 90 4.76 8.62 -14.30
C ASN A 90 3.54 9.16 -13.52
N LEU A 91 2.37 8.53 -13.62
CA LEU A 91 1.22 8.81 -12.73
C LEU A 91 1.52 8.56 -11.24
N THR A 92 2.53 7.78 -10.92
CA THR A 92 2.97 7.54 -9.53
C THR A 92 3.88 8.64 -8.98
N LYS A 93 4.46 9.47 -9.86
CA LYS A 93 5.42 10.52 -9.49
C LYS A 93 4.70 11.81 -9.11
N ILE A 94 3.78 11.69 -8.16
CA ILE A 94 2.93 12.80 -7.70
C ILE A 94 3.76 13.76 -6.87
N ASN A 95 3.75 15.04 -7.25
CA ASN A 95 4.36 16.13 -6.52
C ASN A 95 3.37 16.76 -5.54
N LEU A 96 2.18 17.11 -6.04
CA LEU A 96 1.15 17.81 -5.28
C LEU A 96 -0.23 17.38 -5.75
N VAL A 97 -1.17 17.36 -4.81
CA VAL A 97 -2.60 17.16 -5.10
C VAL A 97 -3.32 18.44 -4.72
N PHE A 98 -4.16 18.95 -5.62
CA PHE A 98 -5.10 20.01 -5.32
C PHE A 98 -6.49 19.39 -5.18
N ASN A 99 -7.14 19.62 -4.04
CA ASN A 99 -8.51 19.22 -3.79
C ASN A 99 -9.31 20.48 -3.42
N LYS A 100 -10.30 20.85 -4.23
CA LYS A 100 -11.11 22.06 -4.05
C LYS A 100 -10.25 23.33 -3.87
N GLY A 101 -9.10 23.39 -4.56
CA GLY A 101 -8.16 24.52 -4.49
C GLY A 101 -7.16 24.47 -3.34
N TYR A 102 -7.25 23.50 -2.43
CA TYR A 102 -6.26 23.32 -1.37
C TYR A 102 -5.11 22.44 -1.87
N ALA A 103 -3.89 22.98 -1.82
CA ALA A 103 -2.67 22.24 -2.08
C ALA A 103 -2.38 21.27 -0.93
N ILE A 104 -2.19 19.99 -1.26
CA ILE A 104 -1.94 18.90 -0.35
C ILE A 104 -0.65 18.20 -0.78
N ASN A 105 0.30 18.08 0.14
CA ASN A 105 1.47 17.22 -0.02
C ASN A 105 1.00 15.75 0.17
N PRO A 106 1.14 14.87 -0.84
CA PRO A 106 0.71 13.47 -0.73
C PRO A 106 1.30 12.74 0.49
N ASP A 107 2.53 13.06 0.87
CA ASP A 107 3.23 12.41 1.98
C ASP A 107 2.62 12.72 3.34
N THR A 108 1.71 13.70 3.43
CA THR A 108 1.02 14.07 4.67
C THR A 108 -0.39 13.47 4.79
N LEU A 109 -0.90 12.84 3.73
CA LEU A 109 -2.27 12.30 3.70
C LEU A 109 -2.45 11.09 4.61
N VAL A 110 -1.47 10.18 4.62
CA VAL A 110 -1.49 8.98 5.45
C VAL A 110 -0.50 9.19 6.59
N LYS A 111 -1.03 9.45 7.78
CA LYS A 111 -0.20 9.54 8.98
C LYS A 111 0.31 8.15 9.33
N GLU A 112 1.62 8.02 9.41
CA GLU A 112 2.22 6.82 9.98
C GLU A 112 1.86 6.72 11.46
N THR A 113 1.37 5.56 11.89
CA THR A 113 1.01 5.32 13.29
C THR A 113 1.74 4.08 13.81
N PRO A 114 2.00 4.00 15.13
CA PRO A 114 2.56 2.79 15.73
C PRO A 114 1.76 1.52 15.37
N LEU A 115 0.43 1.62 15.38
CA LEU A 115 -0.46 0.54 14.95
C LEU A 115 -0.24 0.15 13.47
N ALA A 116 -0.15 1.13 12.57
CA ALA A 116 0.02 0.88 11.15
C ALA A 116 1.38 0.19 10.84
N LEU A 117 2.45 0.59 11.53
CA LEU A 117 3.77 -0.05 11.42
C LEU A 117 3.71 -1.54 11.78
N VAL A 118 3.13 -1.86 12.94
CA VAL A 118 3.00 -3.26 13.41
C VAL A 118 2.04 -4.05 12.52
N GLN A 119 0.93 -3.46 12.09
CA GLN A 119 0.02 -4.14 11.16
C GLN A 119 0.67 -4.44 9.80
N ARG A 120 1.49 -3.53 9.26
CA ARG A 120 2.21 -3.77 8.00
C ARG A 120 3.23 -4.89 8.14
N GLN A 121 3.97 -4.91 9.25
CA GLN A 121 4.88 -5.99 9.59
C GLN A 121 4.15 -7.34 9.59
N LEU A 122 3.00 -7.45 10.25
CA LEU A 122 2.22 -8.69 10.31
C LEU A 122 1.71 -9.11 8.93
N ASN A 123 1.17 -8.15 8.15
CA ASN A 123 0.70 -8.41 6.80
C ASN A 123 1.82 -8.94 5.91
N ALA A 124 3.02 -8.34 6.01
CA ALA A 124 4.18 -8.75 5.24
C ALA A 124 4.75 -10.10 5.70
N TYR A 125 4.70 -10.40 7.00
CA TYR A 125 5.03 -11.71 7.55
C TYR A 125 4.12 -12.80 6.96
N ASN A 126 2.81 -12.57 6.98
CA ASN A 126 1.82 -13.51 6.43
C ASN A 126 1.91 -13.62 4.91
N ALA A 127 2.34 -12.57 4.21
CA ALA A 127 2.65 -12.59 2.79
C ALA A 127 4.04 -13.19 2.49
N ARG A 128 4.85 -13.49 3.51
CA ARG A 128 6.25 -13.93 3.40
C ARG A 128 7.11 -13.03 2.53
N ASN A 129 6.85 -11.73 2.58
CA ASN A 129 7.58 -10.73 1.81
C ASN A 129 8.61 -10.05 2.72
N ILE A 130 9.89 -10.43 2.58
CA ILE A 130 10.95 -9.95 3.47
C ILE A 130 11.16 -8.43 3.39
N ASP A 131 11.08 -7.84 2.20
CA ASP A 131 11.31 -6.40 2.04
C ASP A 131 10.20 -5.59 2.69
N ALA A 132 8.94 -6.00 2.49
CA ALA A 132 7.80 -5.39 3.16
C ALA A 132 7.80 -5.64 4.67
N PHE A 133 8.33 -6.78 5.12
CA PHE A 133 8.43 -7.14 6.54
C PHE A 133 9.42 -6.25 7.28
N LEU A 134 10.56 -5.95 6.65
CA LEU A 134 11.63 -5.14 7.25
C LEU A 134 11.41 -3.63 7.11
N GLU A 135 10.60 -3.19 6.15
CA GLU A 135 10.28 -1.76 5.92
C GLU A 135 9.90 -1.01 7.21
N PRO A 136 8.94 -1.48 8.04
CA PRO A 136 8.49 -0.73 9.22
C PRO A 136 9.51 -0.68 10.36
N TYR A 137 10.58 -1.47 10.32
CA TYR A 137 11.60 -1.49 11.36
C TYR A 137 12.63 -0.37 11.22
N SER A 138 13.32 -0.02 12.30
CA SER A 138 14.49 0.87 12.26
C SER A 138 15.73 0.11 11.82
N GLU A 139 16.73 0.78 11.22
CA GLU A 139 17.97 0.11 10.78
C GLU A 139 18.67 -0.64 11.92
N GLY A 140 18.62 -0.07 13.13
CA GLY A 140 19.23 -0.61 14.35
C GLY A 140 18.27 -1.37 15.26
N VAL A 141 17.15 -1.89 14.75
CA VAL A 141 16.13 -2.61 15.53
C VAL A 141 16.73 -3.64 16.50
N GLU A 142 16.21 -3.71 17.72
CA GLU A 142 16.66 -4.64 18.75
C GLU A 142 15.55 -5.64 19.10
N LEU A 143 15.90 -6.93 19.15
CA LEU A 143 14.98 -8.01 19.52
C LEU A 143 15.40 -8.57 20.88
N TYR A 144 14.43 -8.70 21.78
CA TYR A 144 14.65 -9.15 23.14
C TYR A 144 13.77 -10.36 23.48
N GLU A 145 14.36 -11.29 24.20
CA GLU A 145 13.61 -12.20 25.06
C GLU A 145 13.32 -11.45 26.37
N PHE A 146 12.03 -11.31 26.71
CA PHE A 146 11.60 -10.52 27.86
C PHE A 146 12.21 -11.09 29.16
N PRO A 147 12.68 -10.25 30.11
CA PRO A 147 12.57 -8.79 30.08
C PRO A 147 13.71 -8.05 29.36
N GLN A 148 14.91 -8.62 29.25
CA GLN A 148 16.10 -7.80 28.89
C GLN A 148 17.17 -8.53 28.06
N LYS A 149 16.99 -9.81 27.71
CA LYS A 149 18.03 -10.56 27.01
C LYS A 149 17.98 -10.24 25.52
N LEU A 150 19.00 -9.55 25.02
CA LEU A 150 19.13 -9.26 23.59
C LEU A 150 19.37 -10.56 22.81
N ILE A 151 18.50 -10.85 21.85
CA ILE A 151 18.57 -12.04 21.00
C ILE A 151 18.86 -11.72 19.53
N GLY A 152 18.66 -10.46 19.10
CA GLY A 152 18.95 -10.03 17.75
C GLY A 152 19.09 -8.52 17.66
N LYS A 153 19.86 -8.04 16.69
CA LYS A 153 20.05 -6.60 16.44
C LYS A 153 20.32 -6.30 14.97
N GLY A 154 19.66 -5.26 14.46
CA GLY A 154 19.82 -4.70 13.12
C GLY A 154 18.99 -5.42 12.06
N LYS A 155 18.52 -4.66 11.05
CA LYS A 155 17.71 -5.18 9.95
C LYS A 155 18.40 -6.28 9.15
N GLU A 156 19.71 -6.19 8.95
CA GLU A 156 20.44 -7.17 8.15
C GLU A 156 20.49 -8.56 8.82
N ASN A 157 20.55 -8.61 10.16
CA ASN A 157 20.46 -9.87 10.88
C ASN A 157 19.03 -10.44 10.80
N MET A 158 18.01 -9.60 11.02
CA MET A 158 16.62 -10.01 10.82
C MET A 158 16.37 -10.50 9.38
N ARG A 159 16.95 -9.85 8.38
CA ARG A 159 16.82 -10.25 6.97
C ARG A 159 17.29 -11.68 6.76
N LYS A 160 18.47 -12.02 7.29
CA LYS A 160 19.03 -13.37 7.15
C LYS A 160 18.11 -14.42 7.77
N GLU A 161 17.75 -14.23 9.03
CA GLU A 161 16.93 -15.19 9.79
C GLU A 161 15.52 -15.37 9.20
N TYR A 162 14.83 -14.26 8.91
CA TYR A 162 13.45 -14.31 8.43
C TYR A 162 13.37 -14.71 6.94
N SER A 163 14.37 -14.39 6.11
CA SER A 163 14.39 -14.87 4.71
C SER A 163 14.47 -16.39 4.65
N GLU A 164 15.36 -16.99 5.46
CA GLU A 164 15.49 -18.43 5.55
C GLU A 164 14.18 -19.08 6.04
N MET A 165 13.58 -18.50 7.09
CA MET A 165 12.29 -18.97 7.61
C MET A 165 11.17 -18.88 6.56
N PHE A 166 11.04 -17.76 5.85
CA PHE A 166 10.01 -17.57 4.83
C PHE A 166 10.18 -18.50 3.63
N ASN A 167 11.41 -18.86 3.28
CA ASN A 167 11.70 -19.82 2.21
C ASN A 167 11.43 -21.26 2.62
N ASN A 168 11.72 -21.61 3.88
CA ASN A 168 11.61 -22.99 4.36
C ASN A 168 10.20 -23.35 4.86
N LEU A 169 9.41 -22.36 5.32
CA LEU A 169 8.09 -22.59 5.93
C LEU A 169 6.94 -22.09 5.04
N SER A 170 6.47 -22.96 4.14
CA SER A 170 5.42 -22.65 3.16
C SER A 170 4.01 -22.47 3.75
N ASN A 171 3.78 -22.88 5.00
CA ASN A 171 2.50 -22.76 5.70
C ASN A 171 2.55 -21.77 6.87
N LEU A 172 3.57 -20.92 6.92
CA LEU A 172 3.74 -19.93 7.98
C LEU A 172 2.59 -18.93 7.98
N HIS A 173 1.94 -18.75 9.14
CA HIS A 173 0.87 -17.77 9.32
C HIS A 173 0.73 -17.37 10.79
N CYS A 174 0.73 -16.07 11.06
CA CYS A 174 0.50 -15.45 12.37
C CYS A 174 -0.91 -14.84 12.42
N GLU A 175 -1.64 -15.16 13.49
CA GLU A 175 -2.95 -14.62 13.82
C GLU A 175 -2.88 -13.81 15.12
N ILE A 176 -3.39 -12.58 15.12
CA ILE A 176 -3.49 -11.77 16.35
C ILE A 176 -4.75 -12.17 17.11
N LYS A 177 -4.57 -12.69 18.32
CA LYS A 177 -5.66 -13.05 19.23
C LYS A 177 -6.17 -11.83 19.98
N GLU A 178 -5.26 -11.01 20.47
CA GLU A 178 -5.57 -9.81 21.24
C GLU A 178 -4.53 -8.75 20.92
N ARG A 179 -4.94 -7.47 20.88
CA ARG A 179 -4.06 -6.33 20.65
C ARG A 179 -4.35 -5.20 21.64
N ILE A 180 -3.30 -4.66 22.25
CA ILE A 180 -3.35 -3.46 23.09
C ILE A 180 -2.55 -2.35 22.40
N ILE A 181 -3.13 -1.15 22.35
CA ILE A 181 -2.51 0.05 21.77
C ILE A 181 -2.32 1.07 22.89
N GLN A 182 -1.08 1.39 23.21
CA GLN A 182 -0.73 2.35 24.26
C GLN A 182 0.35 3.32 23.77
N GLY A 183 -0.06 4.43 23.16
CA GLY A 183 0.87 5.44 22.64
C GLY A 183 1.79 4.86 21.56
N ASN A 184 3.10 4.83 21.84
CA ASN A 184 4.12 4.26 20.97
C ASN A 184 4.44 2.79 21.25
N ILE A 185 3.63 2.13 22.09
CA ILE A 185 3.76 0.70 22.41
C ILE A 185 2.54 -0.04 21.86
N ILE A 186 2.80 -1.12 21.13
CA ILE A 186 1.77 -2.06 20.66
C ILE A 186 2.09 -3.42 21.28
N ILE A 187 1.08 -4.09 21.82
CA ILE A 187 1.24 -5.43 22.41
C ILE A 187 0.29 -6.37 21.67
N ASP A 188 0.86 -7.39 21.06
CA ASP A 188 0.13 -8.40 20.33
C ASP A 188 0.28 -9.76 21.00
N LYS A 189 -0.85 -10.39 21.28
CA LYS A 189 -0.90 -11.81 21.60
C LYS A 189 -1.09 -12.56 20.29
N GLU A 190 -0.06 -13.30 19.89
CA GLU A 190 0.10 -13.90 18.59
C GLU A 190 -0.02 -15.43 18.66
N SER A 191 -0.67 -16.01 17.66
CA SER A 191 -0.77 -17.44 17.44
C SER A 191 -0.14 -17.77 16.09
N VAL A 192 1.05 -18.36 16.10
CA VAL A 192 1.83 -18.67 14.89
C VAL A 192 1.67 -20.14 14.54
N SER A 193 1.34 -20.39 13.27
CA SER A 193 1.22 -21.72 12.68
C SER A 193 2.25 -21.91 11.56
N GLY A 194 2.59 -23.16 11.24
CA GLY A 194 3.54 -23.48 10.17
C GLY A 194 5.00 -23.68 10.59
N ILE A 195 5.36 -23.40 11.84
CA ILE A 195 6.71 -23.69 12.40
C ILE A 195 6.86 -25.17 12.76
N GLY A 196 5.78 -25.82 13.21
CA GLY A 196 5.77 -27.23 13.60
C GLY A 196 4.37 -27.84 13.49
N LYS A 197 4.14 -28.95 14.19
CA LYS A 197 2.83 -29.64 14.20
C LYS A 197 1.76 -28.87 14.96
N THR A 198 2.15 -28.08 15.95
CA THR A 198 1.25 -27.30 16.81
C THR A 198 1.47 -25.81 16.58
N LYS A 199 0.44 -25.02 16.90
CA LYS A 199 0.59 -23.56 16.97
C LYS A 199 1.49 -23.18 18.15
N VAL A 200 2.22 -22.09 17.98
CA VAL A 200 3.03 -21.45 19.02
C VAL A 200 2.32 -20.17 19.40
N GLU A 201 2.03 -20.00 20.69
CA GLU A 201 1.50 -18.75 21.22
C GLU A 201 2.67 -17.92 21.75
N ALA A 202 2.65 -16.60 21.50
CA ALA A 202 3.63 -15.68 22.03
C ALA A 202 2.98 -14.31 22.27
N THR A 203 3.57 -13.49 23.13
CA THR A 203 3.22 -12.07 23.21
C THR A 203 4.38 -11.23 22.70
N ALA A 204 4.16 -10.43 21.66
CA ALA A 204 5.12 -9.51 21.10
C ALA A 204 4.79 -8.07 21.54
N ILE A 205 5.78 -7.39 22.13
CA ILE A 205 5.67 -6.00 22.57
C ILE A 205 6.55 -5.16 21.66
N TYR A 206 5.96 -4.29 20.85
CA TYR A 206 6.64 -3.41 19.91
C TYR A 206 6.79 -2.02 20.50
N HIS A 207 8.01 -1.48 20.49
CA HIS A 207 8.29 -0.09 20.83
C HIS A 207 8.65 0.69 19.57
N ILE A 208 7.91 1.77 19.33
CA ILE A 208 8.05 2.63 18.16
C ILE A 208 8.81 3.90 18.56
N GLU A 209 9.84 4.22 17.79
CA GLU A 209 10.64 5.43 17.91
C GLU A 209 10.89 5.99 16.51
N ASN A 210 10.82 7.32 16.33
CA ASN A 210 11.06 7.99 15.04
C ASN A 210 10.29 7.36 13.86
N ASN A 211 9.01 7.03 14.06
CA ASN A 211 8.13 6.37 13.09
C ASN A 211 8.65 5.02 12.56
N LYS A 212 9.44 4.29 13.35
CA LYS A 212 9.89 2.93 13.04
C LYS A 212 9.81 2.03 14.27
N ILE A 213 9.62 0.73 14.06
CA ILE A 213 9.72 -0.28 15.12
C ILE A 213 11.19 -0.39 15.53
N ALA A 214 11.52 0.10 16.72
CA ALA A 214 12.88 0.17 17.21
C ALA A 214 13.24 -1.02 18.11
N LYS A 215 12.27 -1.53 18.89
CA LYS A 215 12.49 -2.69 19.75
C LYS A 215 11.29 -3.62 19.72
N VAL A 216 11.56 -4.92 19.84
CA VAL A 216 10.53 -5.94 20.02
C VAL A 216 10.92 -6.82 21.20
N TYR A 217 9.98 -7.06 22.12
CA TYR A 217 10.16 -7.99 23.22
C TYR A 217 9.20 -9.16 23.02
N PHE A 218 9.74 -10.38 23.09
CA PHE A 218 8.95 -11.60 23.04
C PHE A 218 8.79 -12.17 24.45
N VAL A 219 7.55 -12.44 24.82
CA VAL A 219 7.17 -13.22 26.01
C VAL A 219 6.62 -14.54 25.50
N GLN A 220 7.26 -15.65 25.87
CA GLN A 220 6.87 -17.00 25.49
C GLN A 220 6.38 -17.77 26.72
#